data_AF-A0A938MR31-F1
#
_entry.id   AF-A0A938MR31-F1
#
_cell.length_a   1.000
_cell.length_b   1.000
_cell.length_c   1.000
_cell.angle_alpha   90.00
_cell.angle_beta   90.00
_cell.angle_gamma   90.00
#
_symmetry.space_group_name_H-M   'P 1'
#
loop_
_entity.id
_entity.type
_entity.pdbx_description
1 polymer ?
#
loop_
_entity_poly.entity_id
_entity_poly.type
_entity_poly.pdbx_seq_one_letter_code
_entity_poly.pdbx_strand_id
1 'polypeptide(L)'
;MKNTNSRETSAERTNPLSALCDPGRRIMSLRRFVLFGVISVFCVSPASAGIIVSMDMDPTTGAIESHRVVAVNDEFAVDIVLTLTGDTSLALYGFGVRFDTEELDFVSRTETPPSPFSEFDKTNPFVDNLGPPYEPALGAVPFGWLQRFDGGTLGDGPVAPAVLRVATLRFKAVQPQGDGSNIDLIAGLFEPGIDGFYANDYAELAPTFQGGSLTVVPEPSSLVLLGIAAVCVGGWHFRRRRKA
;
A
#
# COMPACT_ATOMS: atom_id res chain seq x y z
N MET A 1 -34.20 54.62 -12.85
CA MET A 1 -35.65 54.35 -12.93
C MET A 1 -36.23 54.37 -11.52
N LYS A 2 -37.57 54.47 -11.35
CA LYS A 2 -38.20 54.88 -10.09
C LYS A 2 -38.08 53.85 -8.96
N ASN A 3 -37.70 54.32 -7.76
CA ASN A 3 -38.05 53.70 -6.48
C ASN A 3 -39.52 53.99 -6.13
N THR A 4 -40.17 53.08 -5.40
CA THR A 4 -41.46 53.32 -4.72
C THR A 4 -41.48 52.67 -3.34
N ASN A 5 -41.91 53.43 -2.34
CA ASN A 5 -41.91 53.08 -0.91
C ASN A 5 -43.24 52.44 -0.44
N SER A 6 -43.21 51.69 0.66
CA SER A 6 -44.15 51.75 1.82
C SER A 6 -43.70 50.68 2.87
N ARG A 7 -43.55 50.93 4.19
CA ARG A 7 -44.52 51.36 5.25
C ARG A 7 -45.73 50.42 5.31
N GLU A 8 -46.34 49.95 6.40
CA GLU A 8 -46.28 50.07 7.89
C GLU A 8 -47.14 48.87 8.44
N THR A 9 -47.35 48.51 9.73
CA THR A 9 -47.07 49.12 11.05
C THR A 9 -46.97 48.05 12.18
N SER A 10 -46.27 48.41 13.27
CA SER A 10 -46.48 48.10 14.70
C SER A 10 -47.80 47.43 15.19
N ALA A 11 -47.69 46.49 16.16
CA ALA A 11 -48.71 46.26 17.21
C ALA A 11 -48.16 45.53 18.46
N GLU A 12 -48.06 46.28 19.54
CA GLU A 12 -47.82 45.90 20.94
C GLU A 12 -48.91 44.97 21.53
N ARG A 13 -48.55 44.01 22.40
CA ARG A 13 -49.47 43.49 23.44
C ARG A 13 -48.78 42.88 24.66
N THR A 14 -49.48 42.93 25.79
CA THR A 14 -48.95 42.90 27.15
C THR A 14 -49.09 41.55 27.87
N ASN A 15 -48.18 41.30 28.82
CA ASN A 15 -48.34 40.27 29.86
C ASN A 15 -49.45 40.66 30.85
N PRO A 16 -50.06 39.68 31.55
CA PRO A 16 -49.85 39.68 33.00
C PRO A 16 -49.71 38.30 33.69
N LEU A 17 -48.97 38.38 34.80
CA LEU A 17 -48.79 37.44 35.91
C LEU A 17 -49.96 36.53 36.34
N SER A 18 -49.66 35.25 36.57
CA SER A 18 -49.97 34.51 37.82
C SER A 18 -49.28 33.13 37.77
N ALA A 19 -48.21 32.86 38.53
CA ALA A 19 -48.20 32.55 39.96
C ALA A 19 -48.89 31.22 40.32
N LEU A 20 -48.12 30.12 40.32
CA LEU A 20 -48.42 28.96 41.17
C LEU A 20 -47.12 28.36 41.74
N CYS A 21 -47.13 28.04 43.03
CA CYS A 21 -46.01 27.42 43.73
C CYS A 21 -45.86 25.95 43.33
N ASP A 22 -44.62 25.49 43.20
CA ASP A 22 -44.27 24.11 43.57
C ASP A 22 -42.84 24.04 44.17
N PRO A 23 -42.69 23.97 45.51
CA PRO A 23 -41.39 23.76 46.17
C PRO A 23 -40.99 22.26 46.13
N GLY A 24 -41.04 21.65 44.94
CA GLY A 24 -40.91 20.22 44.64
C GLY A 24 -39.48 19.63 44.59
N ARG A 25 -38.60 20.11 45.46
CA ARG A 25 -37.35 19.46 45.95
C ARG A 25 -36.91 18.14 45.27
N ARG A 26 -36.09 18.21 44.20
CA ARG A 26 -35.04 17.21 43.89
C ARG A 26 -34.00 17.76 42.91
N ILE A 27 -32.98 18.41 43.47
CA ILE A 27 -31.73 18.70 42.75
C ILE A 27 -31.07 17.36 42.41
N MET A 28 -31.27 16.84 41.21
CA MET A 28 -30.45 15.74 40.70
C MET A 28 -29.02 16.26 40.57
N SER A 29 -28.11 15.67 41.33
CA SER A 29 -26.71 16.12 41.37
C SER A 29 -26.07 16.00 39.99
N LEU A 30 -25.57 17.11 39.46
CA LEU A 30 -24.87 17.21 38.17
C LEU A 30 -23.74 16.18 37.99
N ARG A 31 -23.19 15.68 39.12
CA ARG A 31 -22.21 14.59 39.20
C ARG A 31 -22.66 13.22 38.65
N ARG A 32 -23.95 12.99 38.38
CA ARG A 32 -24.45 11.69 37.86
C ARG A 32 -24.64 11.63 36.34
N PHE A 33 -24.71 12.77 35.65
CA PHE A 33 -24.78 12.77 34.17
C PHE A 33 -23.41 12.60 33.49
N VAL A 34 -22.32 12.96 34.18
CA VAL A 34 -20.95 12.81 33.66
C VAL A 34 -20.46 11.35 33.67
N LEU A 35 -21.12 10.45 34.43
CA LEU A 35 -20.65 9.07 34.60
C LEU A 35 -21.12 8.07 33.52
N PHE A 36 -22.13 8.43 32.71
CA PHE A 36 -22.61 7.59 31.60
C PHE A 36 -22.00 7.94 30.23
N GLY A 37 -21.29 9.08 30.12
CA GLY A 37 -20.67 9.54 28.87
C GLY A 37 -19.18 9.25 28.70
N VAL A 38 -18.57 8.44 29.60
CA VAL A 38 -17.10 8.30 29.72
C VAL A 38 -16.57 6.90 29.37
N ILE A 39 -17.42 5.88 29.28
CA ILE A 39 -17.01 4.51 28.89
C ILE A 39 -17.94 3.91 27.82
N SER A 40 -18.29 4.72 26.82
CA SER A 40 -18.33 4.22 25.44
C SER A 40 -16.93 4.38 24.84
N VAL A 41 -15.95 3.74 25.48
CA VAL A 41 -14.72 3.36 24.79
C VAL A 41 -15.21 2.53 23.62
N PHE A 42 -15.02 3.04 22.41
CA PHE A 42 -15.18 2.23 21.22
C PHE A 42 -14.14 1.11 21.35
N CYS A 43 -14.57 -0.05 21.85
CA CYS A 43 -14.03 -1.32 21.40
C CYS A 43 -14.39 -1.42 19.92
N VAL A 44 -13.68 -0.66 19.10
CA VAL A 44 -13.34 -1.08 17.76
C VAL A 44 -12.58 -2.37 17.99
N SER A 45 -13.29 -3.50 17.94
CA SER A 45 -12.65 -4.79 17.82
C SER A 45 -11.62 -4.63 16.71
N PRO A 46 -10.33 -4.97 16.90
CA PRO A 46 -9.37 -4.89 15.82
C PRO A 46 -9.96 -5.71 14.68
N ALA A 47 -10.36 -5.04 13.62
CA ALA A 47 -10.89 -5.70 12.44
C ALA A 47 -9.75 -6.60 11.97
N SER A 48 -9.95 -7.91 12.07
CA SER A 48 -9.00 -8.87 11.51
C SER A 48 -8.84 -8.47 10.06
N ALA A 49 -7.63 -8.07 9.66
CA ALA A 49 -7.40 -7.50 8.35
C ALA A 49 -7.77 -8.55 7.31
N GLY A 50 -8.94 -8.36 6.70
CA GLY A 50 -9.52 -9.30 5.77
C GLY A 50 -8.70 -9.46 4.49
N ILE A 51 -7.84 -8.48 4.24
CA ILE A 51 -6.97 -8.37 3.08
C ILE A 51 -5.54 -8.13 3.55
N ILE A 52 -4.61 -8.95 3.07
CA ILE A 52 -3.18 -8.77 3.22
C ILE A 52 -2.60 -8.51 1.83
N VAL A 53 -1.87 -7.41 1.66
CA VAL A 53 -1.05 -7.12 0.48
C VAL A 53 0.39 -7.49 0.82
N SER A 54 0.98 -8.39 0.05
CA SER A 54 2.34 -8.91 0.30
C SER A 54 3.18 -8.92 -0.97
N MET A 55 4.48 -8.70 -0.81
CA MET A 55 5.47 -8.91 -1.86
C MET A 55 5.97 -10.36 -1.80
N ASP A 56 5.71 -11.13 -2.84
CA ASP A 56 6.36 -12.42 -3.06
C ASP A 56 7.67 -12.18 -3.83
N MET A 57 8.76 -12.09 -3.07
CA MET A 57 10.10 -11.78 -3.58
C MET A 57 10.71 -12.91 -4.38
N ASP A 58 10.24 -14.16 -4.23
CA ASP A 58 10.63 -15.27 -5.12
C ASP A 58 9.46 -16.15 -5.56
N PRO A 59 8.72 -15.72 -6.60
CA PRO A 59 7.57 -16.46 -7.15
C PRO A 59 7.91 -17.86 -7.67
N THR A 60 9.20 -18.21 -7.80
CA THR A 60 9.64 -19.54 -8.23
C THR A 60 9.54 -20.61 -7.14
N THR A 61 9.43 -20.20 -5.87
CA THR A 61 9.36 -21.12 -4.70
C THR A 61 7.98 -21.75 -4.50
N GLY A 62 6.93 -21.09 -4.99
CA GLY A 62 5.53 -21.47 -4.75
C GLY A 62 4.98 -21.06 -3.36
N ALA A 63 5.82 -20.51 -2.49
CA ALA A 63 5.42 -19.81 -1.26
C ALA A 63 5.28 -18.30 -1.54
N ILE A 64 4.90 -17.51 -0.54
CA ILE A 64 5.01 -16.05 -0.56
C ILE A 64 6.21 -15.71 0.33
N GLU A 65 7.34 -15.37 -0.29
CA GLU A 65 8.59 -15.08 0.43
C GLU A 65 8.77 -13.56 0.58
N SER A 66 8.84 -13.03 1.81
CA SER A 66 9.03 -11.59 2.04
C SER A 66 10.50 -11.12 1.94
N HIS A 67 11.42 -12.05 1.67
CA HIS A 67 12.87 -11.81 1.59
C HIS A 67 13.50 -12.58 0.43
N ARG A 68 14.52 -12.01 -0.21
CA ARG A 68 15.32 -12.69 -1.25
C ARG A 68 16.80 -12.34 -1.12
N VAL A 69 17.67 -13.29 -1.46
CA VAL A 69 19.11 -13.05 -1.70
C VAL A 69 19.37 -13.07 -3.21
N VAL A 70 20.07 -12.07 -3.74
CA VAL A 70 20.45 -11.95 -5.17
C VAL A 70 21.88 -11.47 -5.31
N ALA A 71 22.54 -11.71 -6.45
CA ALA A 71 23.81 -11.05 -6.73
C ALA A 71 23.58 -9.61 -7.25
N VAL A 72 24.60 -8.76 -7.11
CA VAL A 72 24.61 -7.44 -7.77
C VAL A 72 24.41 -7.63 -9.27
N ASN A 73 23.62 -6.74 -9.89
CA ASN A 73 23.22 -6.77 -11.30
C ASN A 73 22.27 -7.90 -11.73
N ASP A 74 21.90 -8.85 -10.87
CA ASP A 74 20.88 -9.84 -11.23
C ASP A 74 19.51 -9.17 -11.41
N GLU A 75 18.81 -9.57 -12.48
CA GLU A 75 17.38 -9.28 -12.64
C GLU A 75 16.53 -10.36 -11.97
N PHE A 76 15.53 -9.94 -11.21
CA PHE A 76 14.58 -10.83 -10.55
C PHE A 76 13.14 -10.32 -10.68
N ALA A 77 12.19 -11.21 -10.40
CA ALA A 77 10.77 -10.90 -10.42
C ALA A 77 10.22 -10.88 -8.99
N VAL A 78 9.30 -9.95 -8.71
CA VAL A 78 8.53 -9.84 -7.48
C VAL A 78 7.06 -9.84 -7.86
N ASP A 79 6.27 -10.76 -7.32
CA ASP A 79 4.81 -10.74 -7.51
C ASP A 79 4.14 -9.99 -6.37
N ILE A 80 3.18 -9.14 -6.70
CA ILE A 80 2.31 -8.53 -5.70
C ILE A 80 1.11 -9.45 -5.49
N VAL A 81 0.90 -9.86 -4.25
CA VAL A 81 -0.11 -10.85 -3.88
C VAL A 81 -1.11 -10.26 -2.89
N LEU A 82 -2.40 -10.31 -3.24
CA LEU A 82 -3.50 -10.07 -2.32
C LEU A 82 -3.98 -11.40 -1.74
N THR A 83 -4.02 -11.50 -0.41
CA THR A 83 -4.58 -12.65 0.31
C THR A 83 -5.85 -12.24 1.03
N LEU A 84 -6.98 -12.85 0.70
CA LEU A 84 -8.27 -12.67 1.37
C LEU A 84 -8.42 -13.74 2.47
N THR A 85 -8.75 -13.31 3.68
CA THR A 85 -8.91 -14.18 4.87
C THR A 85 -10.23 -13.93 5.60
N GLY A 86 -10.63 -14.86 6.48
CA GLY A 86 -11.90 -14.80 7.20
C GLY A 86 -13.09 -14.92 6.24
N ASP A 87 -14.11 -14.08 6.44
CA ASP A 87 -15.33 -14.00 5.61
C ASP A 87 -15.28 -12.83 4.59
N THR A 88 -14.08 -12.39 4.23
CA THR A 88 -13.87 -11.17 3.42
C THR A 88 -14.18 -11.40 1.94
N SER A 89 -14.80 -10.43 1.29
CA SER A 89 -14.91 -10.34 -0.17
C SER A 89 -14.21 -9.09 -0.70
N LEU A 90 -13.87 -9.04 -1.98
CA LEU A 90 -13.17 -7.90 -2.58
C LEU A 90 -13.75 -7.59 -3.97
N ALA A 91 -14.48 -6.48 -4.12
CA ALA A 91 -14.95 -6.02 -5.41
C ALA A 91 -14.02 -5.00 -6.07
N LEU A 92 -13.32 -4.18 -5.29
CA LEU A 92 -12.47 -3.08 -5.76
C LEU A 92 -11.18 -2.98 -4.94
N TYR A 93 -10.03 -2.82 -5.58
CA TYR A 93 -8.78 -2.43 -4.93
C TYR A 93 -8.09 -1.30 -5.69
N GLY A 94 -7.35 -0.48 -4.94
CA GLY A 94 -6.43 0.55 -5.41
C GLY A 94 -5.36 0.80 -4.36
N PHE A 95 -4.09 0.65 -4.72
CA PHE A 95 -2.96 0.93 -3.84
C PHE A 95 -1.69 1.23 -4.65
N GLY A 96 -0.70 1.85 -4.01
CA GLY A 96 0.61 2.06 -4.59
C GLY A 96 1.69 1.17 -3.98
N VAL A 97 2.78 1.01 -4.74
CA VAL A 97 4.06 0.43 -4.31
C VAL A 97 5.16 1.45 -4.56
N ARG A 98 6.06 1.58 -3.60
CA ARG A 98 7.32 2.30 -3.73
C ARG A 98 8.48 1.34 -3.45
N PHE A 99 9.65 1.63 -4.00
CA PHE A 99 10.85 0.80 -3.86
C PHE A 99 12.07 1.69 -3.58
N ASP A 100 13.07 1.16 -2.88
CA ASP A 100 14.32 1.88 -2.64
C ASP A 100 15.14 1.97 -3.94
N THR A 101 15.47 3.20 -4.35
CA THR A 101 16.23 3.45 -5.60
C THR A 101 17.75 3.36 -5.43
N GLU A 102 18.25 3.25 -4.21
CA GLU A 102 19.67 2.97 -3.94
C GLU A 102 19.99 1.47 -4.07
N GLU A 103 19.02 0.58 -3.77
CA GLU A 103 19.16 -0.89 -3.86
C GLU A 103 18.56 -1.49 -5.15
N LEU A 104 17.52 -0.87 -5.74
CA LEU A 104 16.73 -1.44 -6.84
C LEU A 104 16.60 -0.48 -8.04
N ASP A 105 16.95 -0.99 -9.23
CA ASP A 105 16.61 -0.38 -10.52
C ASP A 105 15.36 -1.06 -11.12
N PHE A 106 14.38 -0.28 -11.55
CA PHE A 106 13.09 -0.79 -12.05
C PHE A 106 13.17 -1.09 -13.55
N VAL A 107 12.97 -2.35 -13.92
CA VAL A 107 13.11 -2.83 -15.30
C VAL A 107 11.77 -2.82 -16.04
N SER A 108 10.74 -3.45 -15.45
CA SER A 108 9.41 -3.53 -16.07
C SER A 108 8.33 -3.97 -15.08
N ARG A 109 7.08 -3.83 -15.50
CA ARG A 109 5.87 -4.23 -14.78
C ARG A 109 4.94 -4.95 -15.75
N THR A 110 4.34 -6.05 -15.31
CA THR A 110 3.28 -6.77 -16.03
C THR A 110 2.07 -6.83 -15.12
N GLU A 111 0.98 -6.21 -15.55
CA GLU A 111 -0.32 -6.28 -14.90
C GLU A 111 -1.03 -7.53 -15.42
N THR A 112 -1.62 -8.32 -14.53
CA THR A 112 -2.58 -9.36 -14.95
C THR A 112 -3.59 -9.52 -13.83
N PRO A 113 -4.58 -8.61 -13.72
CA PRO A 113 -5.63 -8.71 -12.73
C PRO A 113 -6.28 -10.10 -12.80
N PRO A 114 -6.30 -10.86 -11.68
CA PRO A 114 -6.80 -12.22 -11.69
C PRO A 114 -8.32 -12.19 -11.85
N SER A 115 -8.86 -13.10 -12.67
CA SER A 115 -10.31 -13.27 -12.80
C SER A 115 -10.95 -13.45 -11.42
N PRO A 116 -12.06 -12.75 -11.08
CA PRO A 116 -12.94 -11.97 -11.96
C PRO A 116 -12.59 -10.49 -12.17
N PHE A 117 -11.46 -9.97 -11.67
CA PHE A 117 -11.12 -8.55 -11.85
C PHE A 117 -10.88 -8.19 -13.32
N SER A 118 -11.41 -7.04 -13.71
CA SER A 118 -10.94 -6.28 -14.88
C SER A 118 -10.01 -5.17 -14.42
N GLU A 119 -8.97 -4.93 -15.21
CA GLU A 119 -8.18 -3.69 -15.16
C GLU A 119 -9.12 -2.49 -15.34
N PHE A 120 -8.94 -1.42 -14.57
CA PHE A 120 -9.60 -0.15 -14.91
C PHE A 120 -8.99 0.41 -16.19
N ASP A 121 -9.79 1.12 -16.99
CA ASP A 121 -9.33 1.65 -18.27
C ASP A 121 -8.25 2.73 -18.09
N LYS A 122 -6.98 2.32 -18.20
CA LYS A 122 -5.80 3.18 -18.11
C LYS A 122 -5.64 4.14 -19.29
N THR A 123 -6.45 4.03 -20.34
CA THR A 123 -6.46 5.06 -21.38
C THR A 123 -7.01 6.40 -20.87
N ASN A 124 -7.58 6.44 -19.67
CA ASN A 124 -7.87 7.67 -18.95
C ASN A 124 -6.56 8.37 -18.51
N PRO A 125 -6.17 9.51 -19.13
CA PRO A 125 -4.88 10.17 -18.89
C PRO A 125 -4.72 10.74 -17.48
N PHE A 126 -5.78 10.73 -16.65
CA PHE A 126 -5.74 11.07 -15.23
C PHE A 126 -5.02 10.03 -14.36
N VAL A 127 -4.73 8.81 -14.84
CA VAL A 127 -3.97 7.80 -14.08
C VAL A 127 -2.46 7.90 -14.39
N ASP A 128 -2.09 8.07 -15.66
CA ASP A 128 -0.68 8.14 -16.10
C ASP A 128 -0.05 9.55 -16.03
N ASN A 129 -0.84 10.63 -15.82
CA ASN A 129 -0.32 12.01 -15.65
C ASN A 129 -0.58 12.58 -14.25
N LEU A 130 -0.75 11.73 -13.24
CA LEU A 130 -0.44 12.15 -11.88
C LEU A 130 1.04 12.51 -11.87
N GLY A 131 1.36 13.75 -11.50
CA GLY A 131 2.69 14.32 -11.65
C GLY A 131 3.77 13.58 -10.85
N PRO A 132 5.04 14.05 -10.85
CA PRO A 132 6.06 13.46 -9.99
C PRO A 132 5.50 13.31 -8.57
N PRO A 133 5.55 12.10 -8.00
CA PRO A 133 4.68 11.73 -6.89
C PRO A 133 4.81 12.71 -5.74
N TYR A 134 3.66 13.15 -5.21
CA TYR A 134 3.66 14.02 -4.05
C TYR A 134 4.37 13.30 -2.89
N GLU A 135 5.49 13.84 -2.44
CA GLU A 135 6.15 13.42 -1.21
C GLU A 135 5.53 14.15 -0.01
N PRO A 136 4.62 13.52 0.76
CA PRO A 136 4.64 13.75 2.19
C PRO A 136 5.97 13.18 2.70
N ALA A 137 6.82 14.02 3.28
CA ALA A 137 8.19 13.67 3.65
C ALA A 137 8.24 12.55 4.73
N LEU A 138 8.23 11.29 4.28
CA LEU A 138 8.56 10.11 5.07
C LEU A 138 10.09 10.06 5.27
N GLY A 139 10.59 10.98 6.09
CA GLY A 139 11.90 10.94 6.73
C GLY A 139 13.08 10.42 5.88
N ALA A 140 13.48 11.17 4.85
CA ALA A 140 14.79 11.11 4.20
C ALA A 140 15.21 9.80 3.46
N VAL A 141 14.41 8.73 3.47
CA VAL A 141 14.70 7.54 2.63
C VAL A 141 14.18 7.78 1.22
N PRO A 142 15.02 7.71 0.16
CA PRO A 142 14.65 8.02 -1.22
C PRO A 142 13.89 6.86 -1.90
N PHE A 143 12.72 6.53 -1.35
CA PHE A 143 11.76 5.67 -2.00
C PHE A 143 11.32 6.28 -3.33
N GLY A 144 11.56 5.56 -4.42
CA GLY A 144 11.36 6.02 -5.79
C GLY A 144 9.91 6.06 -6.26
N TRP A 145 9.79 5.98 -7.59
CA TRP A 145 8.53 6.18 -8.31
C TRP A 145 7.40 5.28 -7.81
N LEU A 146 6.25 5.91 -7.57
CA LEU A 146 5.01 5.24 -7.22
C LEU A 146 4.53 4.39 -8.39
N GLN A 147 4.47 3.07 -8.21
CA GLN A 147 3.74 2.16 -9.09
C GLN A 147 2.36 1.92 -8.51
N ARG A 148 1.31 2.30 -9.23
CA ARG A 148 -0.08 2.13 -8.77
C ARG A 148 -0.75 0.92 -9.38
N PHE A 149 -1.47 0.16 -8.56
CA PHE A 149 -2.20 -1.06 -8.90
C PHE A 149 -3.66 -0.88 -8.52
N ASP A 150 -4.56 -1.06 -9.48
CA ASP A 150 -5.99 -1.06 -9.22
C ASP A 150 -6.71 -2.11 -10.09
N GLY A 151 -7.90 -2.48 -9.66
CA GLY A 151 -8.72 -3.50 -10.31
C GLY A 151 -10.10 -3.55 -9.70
N GLY A 152 -11.09 -3.89 -10.52
CA GLY A 152 -12.49 -3.83 -10.15
C GLY A 152 -13.34 -4.96 -10.72
N THR A 153 -14.48 -5.18 -10.08
CA THR A 153 -15.58 -6.03 -10.54
C THR A 153 -16.89 -5.26 -10.45
N LEU A 154 -17.96 -5.80 -11.04
CA LEU A 154 -19.31 -5.24 -10.93
C LEU A 154 -20.06 -5.70 -9.66
N GLY A 155 -19.36 -6.18 -8.63
CA GLY A 155 -19.92 -6.61 -7.34
C GLY A 155 -19.72 -8.09 -7.02
N ASP A 156 -19.54 -8.95 -8.03
CA ASP A 156 -19.26 -10.39 -7.85
C ASP A 156 -17.75 -10.68 -7.77
N GLY A 157 -17.07 -10.01 -6.84
CA GLY A 157 -15.65 -10.19 -6.55
C GLY A 157 -15.32 -11.48 -5.79
N PRO A 158 -14.04 -11.90 -5.77
CA PRO A 158 -13.60 -13.09 -5.04
C PRO A 158 -13.90 -12.97 -3.53
N VAL A 159 -14.15 -14.13 -2.93
CA VAL A 159 -14.43 -14.29 -1.50
C VAL A 159 -13.36 -15.18 -0.88
N ALA A 160 -13.00 -14.88 0.37
CA ALA A 160 -12.02 -15.63 1.15
C ALA A 160 -12.43 -17.10 1.36
N PRO A 161 -11.45 -18.03 1.50
CA PRO A 161 -10.01 -17.81 1.35
C PRO A 161 -9.61 -17.72 -0.13
N ALA A 162 -8.84 -16.68 -0.48
CA ALA A 162 -8.33 -16.49 -1.84
C ALA A 162 -6.90 -15.92 -1.83
N VAL A 163 -6.09 -16.32 -2.81
CA VAL A 163 -4.74 -15.78 -3.05
C VAL A 163 -4.68 -15.34 -4.50
N LEU A 164 -4.35 -14.07 -4.72
CA LEU A 164 -4.58 -13.35 -5.96
C LEU A 164 -3.28 -12.61 -6.33
N ARG A 165 -2.58 -13.10 -7.36
CA ARG A 165 -1.40 -12.42 -7.92
C ARG A 165 -1.91 -11.31 -8.86
N VAL A 166 -1.67 -10.04 -8.53
CA VAL A 166 -2.25 -8.89 -9.27
C VAL A 166 -1.31 -8.32 -10.33
N ALA A 167 0.00 -8.34 -10.05
CA ALA A 167 1.03 -7.90 -10.98
C ALA A 167 2.37 -8.56 -10.66
N THR A 168 3.23 -8.64 -11.67
CA THR A 168 4.64 -9.00 -11.55
C THR A 168 5.50 -7.79 -11.87
N LEU A 169 6.39 -7.42 -10.95
CA LEU A 169 7.41 -6.41 -11.14
C LEU A 169 8.75 -7.07 -11.45
N ARG A 170 9.59 -6.42 -12.25
CA ARG A 170 10.96 -6.83 -12.52
C ARG A 170 11.90 -5.72 -12.08
N PHE A 171 12.86 -6.11 -11.26
CA PHE A 171 13.90 -5.24 -10.73
C PHE A 171 15.26 -5.82 -11.06
N LYS A 172 16.26 -4.95 -11.06
CA LYS A 172 17.67 -5.30 -11.10
C LYS A 172 18.31 -4.80 -9.80
N ALA A 173 19.03 -5.67 -9.11
CA ALA A 173 19.77 -5.26 -7.91
C ALA A 173 20.98 -4.38 -8.27
N VAL A 174 21.15 -3.25 -7.58
CA VAL A 174 22.25 -2.31 -7.81
C VAL A 174 23.23 -2.25 -6.62
N GLN A 175 24.21 -1.35 -6.69
CA GLN A 175 25.18 -1.09 -5.63
C GLN A 175 25.36 0.43 -5.43
N PRO A 176 25.70 0.88 -4.21
CA PRO A 176 25.97 0.10 -3.01
C PRO A 176 24.71 -0.53 -2.39
N GLN A 177 24.86 -1.45 -1.44
CA GLN A 177 23.75 -1.71 -0.52
C GLN A 177 23.55 -0.48 0.36
N GLY A 178 22.31 -0.01 0.45
CA GLY A 178 21.90 1.27 1.03
C GLY A 178 21.63 1.18 2.53
N ASP A 179 22.03 2.23 3.25
CA ASP A 179 21.75 2.68 4.63
C ASP A 179 21.46 1.73 5.84
N GLY A 180 21.06 0.47 5.66
CA GLY A 180 20.68 -0.45 6.74
C GLY A 180 19.19 -0.50 7.06
N SER A 181 18.34 0.10 6.21
CA SER A 181 16.93 -0.28 6.05
C SER A 181 16.83 -1.80 5.76
N ASN A 182 15.78 -2.45 6.26
CA ASN A 182 15.47 -3.85 5.99
C ASN A 182 14.25 -4.01 5.07
N ILE A 183 13.77 -2.94 4.41
CA ILE A 183 12.54 -2.97 3.60
C ILE A 183 12.72 -2.14 2.34
N ASP A 184 12.94 -2.83 1.23
CA ASP A 184 13.30 -2.22 -0.06
C ASP A 184 12.08 -2.08 -0.97
N LEU A 185 10.96 -2.73 -0.63
CA LEU A 185 9.66 -2.51 -1.27
C LEU A 185 8.56 -2.32 -0.22
N ILE A 186 7.78 -1.25 -0.35
CA ILE A 186 6.62 -0.95 0.49
C ILE A 186 5.36 -0.80 -0.37
N ALA A 187 4.28 -1.48 0.01
CA ALA A 187 2.93 -1.19 -0.48
C ALA A 187 2.19 -0.30 0.53
N GLY A 188 1.25 0.51 0.05
CA GLY A 188 0.45 1.39 0.89
C GLY A 188 -0.64 2.14 0.15
N LEU A 189 -1.50 2.80 0.92
CA LEU A 189 -2.44 3.81 0.43
C LEU A 189 -1.70 5.15 0.39
N PHE A 190 -1.04 5.44 -0.74
CA PHE A 190 -0.20 6.62 -0.91
C PHE A 190 -0.94 7.79 -1.57
N GLU A 191 -2.10 7.54 -2.18
CA GLU A 191 -2.97 8.53 -2.83
C GLU A 191 -4.34 8.63 -2.11
N PRO A 192 -4.47 9.49 -1.07
CA PRO A 192 -5.71 9.58 -0.28
C PRO A 192 -6.93 9.96 -1.11
N GLY A 193 -8.02 9.19 -0.97
CA GLY A 193 -9.28 9.39 -1.71
C GLY A 193 -9.28 8.78 -3.13
N ILE A 194 -8.21 8.08 -3.50
CA ILE A 194 -8.07 7.34 -4.75
C ILE A 194 -7.74 5.88 -4.44
N ASP A 195 -6.73 5.65 -3.61
CA ASP A 195 -6.40 4.34 -3.05
C ASP A 195 -7.47 3.89 -2.03
N GLY A 196 -7.78 2.59 -2.01
CA GLY A 196 -8.75 1.98 -1.11
C GLY A 196 -9.08 0.53 -1.47
N PHE A 197 -9.74 -0.17 -0.56
CA PHE A 197 -10.23 -1.54 -0.78
C PHE A 197 -11.71 -1.60 -0.39
N TYR A 198 -12.53 -2.26 -1.20
CA TYR A 198 -13.98 -2.36 -0.95
C TYR A 198 -14.50 -3.78 -1.20
N ALA A 199 -15.36 -4.26 -0.31
CA ALA A 199 -16.03 -5.55 -0.40
C ALA A 199 -17.12 -5.59 -1.49
N ASN A 200 -17.71 -6.76 -1.71
CA ASN A 200 -18.79 -6.97 -2.69
C ASN A 200 -20.08 -6.19 -2.37
N ASP A 201 -20.29 -5.79 -1.12
CA ASP A 201 -21.36 -4.88 -0.68
C ASP A 201 -20.94 -3.40 -0.67
N TYR A 202 -19.76 -3.09 -1.21
CA TYR A 202 -19.09 -1.79 -1.20
C TYR A 202 -18.71 -1.25 0.19
N ALA A 203 -18.69 -2.09 1.24
CA ALA A 203 -18.10 -1.70 2.51
C ALA A 203 -16.58 -1.49 2.36
N GLU A 204 -16.05 -0.41 2.93
CA GLU A 204 -14.61 -0.12 2.95
C GLU A 204 -13.86 -1.14 3.83
N LEU A 205 -12.71 -1.60 3.35
CA LEU A 205 -11.87 -2.60 3.98
C LEU A 205 -10.52 -2.01 4.39
N ALA A 206 -10.05 -2.37 5.58
CA ALA A 206 -8.72 -2.01 6.05
C ALA A 206 -7.69 -3.09 5.65
N PRO A 207 -6.83 -2.86 4.64
CA PRO A 207 -5.76 -3.79 4.28
C PRO A 207 -4.63 -3.77 5.31
N THR A 208 -3.90 -4.88 5.41
CA THR A 208 -2.55 -4.91 6.00
C THR A 208 -1.52 -5.01 4.89
N PHE A 209 -0.47 -4.18 4.95
CA PHE A 209 0.62 -4.20 3.99
C PHE A 209 1.85 -4.91 4.58
N GLN A 210 2.45 -5.80 3.81
CA GLN A 210 3.70 -6.49 4.11
C GLN A 210 4.72 -6.14 3.03
N GLY A 211 5.81 -5.49 3.44
CA GLY A 211 6.90 -5.10 2.53
C GLY A 211 7.72 -6.29 2.05
N GLY A 212 8.52 -6.04 1.02
CA GLY A 212 9.54 -6.96 0.51
C GLY A 212 10.93 -6.48 0.89
N SER A 213 11.86 -7.42 1.05
CA SER A 213 13.25 -7.13 1.43
C SER A 213 14.25 -7.97 0.64
N LEU A 214 15.46 -7.44 0.49
CA LEU A 214 16.52 -7.99 -0.33
C LEU A 214 17.81 -8.14 0.49
N THR A 215 18.73 -8.96 -0.01
CA THR A 215 20.12 -8.93 0.42
C THR A 215 20.98 -9.13 -0.81
N VAL A 216 21.66 -8.08 -1.24
CA VAL A 216 22.51 -8.10 -2.43
C VAL A 216 23.89 -8.61 -2.05
N VAL A 217 24.21 -9.85 -2.42
CA VAL A 217 25.56 -10.39 -2.21
C VAL A 217 26.50 -9.95 -3.34
N PRO A 218 27.76 -9.60 -3.04
CA PRO A 218 28.76 -9.37 -4.08
C PRO A 218 28.90 -10.57 -5.01
N GLU A 219 29.12 -10.33 -6.30
CA GLU A 219 29.38 -11.40 -7.27
C GLU A 219 30.48 -12.34 -6.74
N PRO A 220 30.25 -13.67 -6.71
CA PRO A 220 31.17 -14.59 -6.08
C PRO A 220 32.50 -14.59 -6.83
N SER A 221 33.56 -14.11 -6.16
CA SER A 221 34.89 -13.91 -6.75
C SER A 221 35.55 -15.22 -7.23
N SER A 222 34.91 -16.37 -6.99
CA SER A 222 35.24 -17.66 -7.56
C SER A 222 35.21 -17.66 -9.10
N LEU A 223 34.36 -16.87 -9.77
CA LEU A 223 34.37 -16.74 -11.23
C LEU A 223 35.67 -16.07 -11.73
N VAL A 224 36.10 -15.00 -11.07
CA VAL A 224 37.38 -14.31 -11.34
C VAL A 224 38.56 -15.26 -11.08
N LEU A 225 38.54 -15.99 -9.95
CA LEU A 225 39.56 -16.98 -9.61
C LEU A 225 39.60 -18.16 -10.61
N LEU A 226 38.45 -18.62 -11.11
CA LEU A 226 38.39 -19.67 -12.13
C LEU A 226 39.00 -19.19 -13.46
N GLY A 227 38.72 -17.95 -13.85
CA GLY A 227 39.33 -17.30 -15.03
C GLY A 227 40.84 -17.19 -14.90
N ILE A 228 41.35 -16.72 -13.75
CA ILE A 228 42.79 -16.66 -13.47
C ILE A 228 43.41 -18.06 -13.51
N ALA A 229 42.80 -19.05 -12.86
CA ALA A 229 43.29 -20.43 -12.85
C ALA A 229 43.35 -21.03 -14.27
N ALA A 230 42.32 -20.82 -15.09
CA ALA A 230 42.29 -21.26 -16.48
C ALA A 230 43.39 -20.62 -17.33
N VAL A 231 43.63 -19.30 -17.18
CA VAL A 231 44.73 -18.59 -17.86
C VAL A 231 46.11 -19.09 -17.39
N CYS A 232 46.30 -19.28 -16.09
CA CYS A 232 47.57 -19.78 -15.54
C CYS A 232 47.88 -21.21 -16.02
N VAL A 233 46.90 -22.13 -15.97
CA VAL A 233 47.07 -23.52 -16.42
C VAL A 233 47.25 -23.59 -17.94
N GLY A 234 46.43 -22.87 -18.71
CA GLY A 234 46.54 -22.80 -20.18
C GLY A 234 47.88 -22.23 -20.63
N GLY A 235 48.32 -21.12 -20.04
CA GLY A 235 49.63 -20.51 -20.32
C GLY A 235 50.81 -21.41 -19.97
N TRP A 236 50.72 -22.17 -18.87
CA TRP A 236 51.75 -23.14 -18.49
C TRP A 236 51.84 -24.32 -19.47
N HIS A 237 50.70 -24.87 -19.91
CA HIS A 237 50.67 -25.93 -20.93
C HIS A 237 51.21 -25.45 -22.29
N PHE A 238 50.85 -24.24 -22.73
CA PHE A 238 51.42 -23.66 -23.96
C PHE A 238 52.93 -23.44 -23.86
N ARG A 239 53.43 -22.98 -22.70
CA ARG A 239 54.87 -22.76 -22.48
C ARG A 239 55.67 -24.06 -22.42
N ARG A 240 55.07 -25.18 -21.98
CA ARG A 240 55.66 -26.53 -22.07
C ARG A 240 55.73 -27.03 -23.51
N ARG A 241 54.65 -26.89 -24.30
CA ARG A 241 54.60 -27.36 -25.70
C ARG A 241 55.55 -26.65 -26.67
N ARG A 242 56.07 -25.46 -26.34
CA ARG A 242 57.09 -24.75 -27.14
C ARG A 242 58.55 -25.14 -26.81
N LYS A 243 58.76 -26.05 -25.86
CA LYS A 243 60.10 -26.50 -25.41
C LYS A 243 60.35 -28.00 -25.67
N ALA A 244 59.41 -28.67 -26.32
CA ALA A 244 59.51 -30.02 -26.86
C ALA A 244 59.42 -29.93 -28.39
#